data_AF-A0A7V9PYV1-F1
#
_entry.id   AF-A0A7V9PYV1-F1
#
_cell.length_a   1.000
_cell.length_b   1.000
_cell.length_c   1.000
_cell.angle_alpha   90.00
_cell.angle_beta   90.00
_cell.angle_gamma   90.00
#
_symmetry.space_group_name_H-M   'P 1'
#
loop_
_entity.id
_entity.type
_entity.pdbx_description
1 polymer ?
#
loop_
_entity_poly.entity_id
_entity_poly.type
_entity_poly.pdbx_seq_one_letter_code
_entity_poly.pdbx_strand_id
1 'polypeptide(L)'
;MTVQIAGIEFDDVVYDRGADVLYLSVGEPLPASNFDASPEGHYLRFDDKGALVGITIVNARRIFDREGSIPITLPEHQVEATDLGPVLAAA
;
A
#
# COMPACT_ATOMS: atom_id res chain seq x y z
N MET A 1 13.84 3.40 8.84
CA MET A 1 13.58 1.94 8.85
C MET A 1 12.72 1.69 7.64
N THR A 2 13.03 0.69 6.83
CA THR A 2 12.24 0.41 5.62
C THR A 2 11.54 -0.94 5.72
N VAL A 3 10.40 -1.08 5.05
CA VAL A 3 9.58 -2.29 5.00
C VAL A 3 9.26 -2.60 3.55
N GLN A 4 9.47 -3.84 3.11
CA GLN A 4 9.08 -4.27 1.77
C GLN A 4 7.78 -5.08 1.79
N ILE A 5 6.82 -4.68 0.97
CA ILE A 5 5.54 -5.37 0.77
C ILE A 5 5.27 -5.41 -0.74
N ALA A 6 5.00 -6.61 -1.27
CA ALA A 6 4.71 -6.81 -2.70
C ALA A 6 5.73 -6.19 -3.67
N GLY A 7 7.02 -6.14 -3.29
CA GLY A 7 8.09 -5.54 -4.10
C GLY A 7 8.20 -4.02 -4.02
N ILE A 8 7.35 -3.37 -3.22
CA ILE A 8 7.38 -1.93 -2.96
C ILE A 8 8.13 -1.69 -1.64
N GLU A 9 9.09 -0.76 -1.66
CA GLU A 9 9.80 -0.33 -0.46
C GLU A 9 9.12 0.91 0.14
N PHE A 10 8.64 0.76 1.37
CA PHE A 10 8.13 1.85 2.19
C PHE A 10 9.26 2.31 3.12
N ASP A 11 9.72 3.54 2.93
CA ASP A 11 10.86 4.12 3.65
C ASP A 11 10.45 5.10 4.76
N ASP A 12 9.19 5.56 4.76
CA ASP A 12 8.55 6.24 5.87
C ASP A 12 7.57 5.30 6.61
N VAL A 13 7.92 4.97 7.85
CA VAL A 13 7.22 3.97 8.66
C VAL A 13 6.96 4.52 10.06
N VAL A 14 5.67 4.72 10.39
CA VAL A 14 5.25 5.29 11.66
C VAL A 14 4.21 4.39 12.32
N TYR A 15 4.48 3.94 13.54
CA TYR A 15 3.51 3.19 14.34
C TYR A 15 2.96 4.05 15.48
N ASP A 16 1.68 4.40 15.40
CA ASP A 16 0.94 5.03 16.48
C ASP A 16 0.44 3.96 17.45
N ARG A 17 1.15 3.84 18.58
CA ARG A 17 0.82 2.88 19.65
C ARG A 17 -0.51 3.21 20.36
N GLY A 18 -0.91 4.48 20.39
CA GLY A 18 -2.14 4.91 21.07
C GLY A 18 -3.38 4.53 20.27
N ALA A 19 -3.28 4.64 18.94
CA ALA A 19 -4.35 4.27 18.02
C ALA A 19 -4.29 2.81 17.53
N ASP A 20 -3.18 2.10 17.76
CA ASP A 20 -2.87 0.80 17.14
C ASP A 20 -2.91 0.87 15.60
N VAL A 21 -2.25 1.89 15.04
CA VAL A 21 -2.21 2.15 13.59
C VAL A 21 -0.78 2.22 13.08
N LEU A 22 -0.47 1.44 12.05
CA LEU A 22 0.81 1.45 11.35
C LEU A 22 0.64 2.14 9.99
N TYR A 23 1.36 3.24 9.80
CA TYR A 23 1.42 4.02 8.57
C TYR A 23 2.69 3.64 7.81
N LEU A 24 2.52 3.29 6.54
CA LEU A 24 3.59 3.02 5.58
C LEU A 24 3.43 3.99 4.42
N SER A 25 4.51 4.68 4.03
CA SER A 25 4.53 5.58 2.87
C SER A 25 5.84 5.42 2.09
N VAL A 26 5.76 5.66 0.78
CA VAL A 26 6.92 5.81 -0.10
C VAL A 26 7.26 7.30 -0.19
N GLY A 27 8.45 7.69 0.27
CA GLY A 27 8.90 9.08 0.35
C GLY A 27 8.12 9.90 1.39
N GLU A 28 8.16 11.23 1.22
CA GLU A 28 7.34 12.11 2.06
C GLU A 28 5.84 11.85 1.81
N PRO A 29 4.99 11.86 2.85
CA PRO A 29 3.55 11.65 2.71
C PRO A 29 2.94 12.68 1.75
N LEU A 30 2.73 12.28 0.51
CA LEU A 30 1.99 13.07 -0.47
C LEU A 30 0.49 12.99 -0.14
N PRO A 31 -0.29 14.05 -0.40
CA PRO A 31 -1.74 13.94 -0.39
C PRO A 31 -2.12 12.88 -1.43
N ALA A 32 -2.65 11.74 -0.98
CA ALA A 32 -2.99 10.66 -1.89
C ALA A 32 -4.09 11.12 -2.86
N SER A 33 -3.85 10.87 -4.13
CA SER A 33 -4.78 11.21 -5.21
C SER A 33 -5.99 10.29 -5.22
N ASN A 34 -5.83 9.07 -4.73
CA ASN A 34 -6.88 8.08 -4.63
C ASN A 34 -6.72 7.21 -3.37
N PHE A 35 -7.85 6.82 -2.77
CA PHE A 35 -7.93 6.00 -1.58
C PHE A 35 -8.82 4.79 -1.85
N ASP A 36 -8.35 3.62 -1.44
CA ASP A 36 -9.15 2.40 -1.42
C ASP A 36 -9.10 1.75 -0.04
N ALA A 37 -10.03 0.84 0.23
CA ALA A 37 -10.05 0.04 1.44
C ALA A 37 -9.82 -1.43 1.08
N SER A 38 -8.83 -2.06 1.72
CA SER A 38 -8.67 -3.50 1.62
C SER A 38 -9.88 -4.20 2.27
N PRO A 39 -10.22 -5.44 1.86
CA PRO A 39 -11.23 -6.27 2.52
C PRO A 39 -11.06 -6.40 4.04
N GLU A 40 -9.82 -6.31 4.53
CA GLU A 40 -9.48 -6.36 5.95
C GLU A 40 -9.71 -5.02 6.69
N GLY A 41 -10.08 -3.95 5.96
CA GLY A 41 -10.34 -2.62 6.50
C GLY A 41 -9.08 -1.74 6.61
N HIS A 42 -8.01 -2.06 5.89
CA HIS A 42 -6.82 -1.21 5.80
C HIS A 42 -6.99 -0.17 4.68
N TYR A 43 -6.38 1.00 4.82
CA TYR A 43 -6.46 2.02 3.77
C TYR A 43 -5.26 1.92 2.84
N LEU A 44 -5.53 1.88 1.54
CA LEU A 44 -4.53 1.85 0.48
C LEU A 44 -4.51 3.23 -0.20
N ARG A 45 -3.31 3.77 -0.42
CA ARG A 45 -3.08 5.08 -1.07
C ARG A 45 -2.38 4.88 -2.40
N PHE A 46 -2.93 5.47 -3.45
CA PHE A 46 -2.36 5.40 -4.79
C PHE A 46 -2.01 6.80 -5.32
N ASP A 47 -0.97 6.87 -6.14
CA ASP A 47 -0.62 8.09 -6.88
C ASP A 47 -1.51 8.28 -8.13
N ASP A 48 -1.27 9.37 -8.87
CA ASP A 48 -2.01 9.69 -10.11
C ASP A 48 -1.86 8.65 -11.21
N LYS A 49 -0.84 7.78 -11.13
CA LYS A 49 -0.58 6.69 -12.08
C LYS A 49 -1.15 5.36 -11.59
N GLY A 50 -1.82 5.35 -10.44
CA GLY A 50 -2.35 4.15 -9.82
C GLY A 50 -1.30 3.32 -9.09
N ALA A 51 -0.06 3.78 -8.90
CA ALA A 51 0.93 3.04 -8.13
C ALA A 51 0.62 3.12 -6.63
N LEU A 52 0.73 2.00 -5.90
CA LEU A 52 0.54 1.98 -4.44
C LEU A 52 1.71 2.71 -3.76
N VAL A 53 1.41 3.83 -3.09
CA VAL A 53 2.40 4.70 -2.42
C VAL A 53 2.22 4.76 -0.91
N GLY A 54 1.15 4.17 -0.37
CA GLY A 54 0.97 4.10 1.07
C GLY A 54 -0.05 3.09 1.54
N ILE A 55 0.12 2.63 2.77
CA ILE A 55 -0.81 1.73 3.46
C ILE A 55 -1.03 2.25 4.88
N THR A 56 -2.27 2.27 5.34
CA THR A 56 -2.62 2.48 6.75
C THR A 56 -3.24 1.22 7.30
N ILE A 57 -2.49 0.51 8.14
CA ILE A 57 -2.89 -0.74 8.77
C ILE A 57 -3.49 -0.41 10.12
N VAL A 58 -4.79 -0.64 10.25
CA VAL A 58 -5.55 -0.43 11.49
C VAL A 58 -5.55 -1.71 12.32
N ASN A 59 -5.46 -1.58 13.65
CA ASN A 59 -5.36 -2.68 14.61
C ASN A 59 -4.11 -3.57 14.39
N ALA A 60 -2.99 -2.97 13.97
CA ALA A 60 -1.81 -3.71 13.50
C ALA A 60 -1.28 -4.70 14.54
N ARG A 61 -1.08 -4.23 15.78
CA ARG A 61 -0.56 -5.08 16.86
C ARG A 61 -1.60 -6.09 17.31
N ARG A 62 -2.87 -5.67 17.42
CA ARG A 62 -3.96 -6.58 17.81
C ARG A 62 -4.15 -7.73 16.83
N ILE A 63 -4.09 -7.46 15.52
CA ILE A 63 -4.19 -8.48 14.46
C ILE A 63 -2.96 -9.40 14.56
N PHE A 64 -1.76 -8.85 14.64
CA PHE A 64 -0.53 -9.64 14.73
C PHE A 64 -0.50 -10.55 15.96
N ASP A 65 -0.86 -10.05 17.14
CA ASP A 65 -0.86 -10.85 18.38
C ASP A 65 -1.88 -12.01 18.32
N ARG A 66 -2.95 -11.86 17.54
CA ARG A 66 -3.99 -12.88 17.39
C ARG A 66 -3.67 -13.91 16.30
N GLU A 67 -3.18 -13.45 15.15
CA GLU A 67 -3.05 -14.26 13.93
C GLU A 67 -1.59 -14.62 13.60
N GLY A 68 -0.61 -14.05 14.30
CA GLY A 68 0.82 -14.18 14.00
C GLY A 68 1.25 -13.51 12.68
N SER A 69 0.33 -12.84 11.99
CA SER A 69 0.51 -12.19 10.70
C SER A 69 -0.50 -11.06 10.53
N ILE A 70 -0.28 -10.16 9.57
CA ILE A 70 -1.23 -9.11 9.20
C ILE A 70 -1.60 -9.35 7.72
N PRO A 71 -2.79 -9.91 7.43
CA PRO A 71 -3.25 -10.08 6.05
C PRO A 71 -3.53 -8.70 5.43
N ILE A 72 -3.05 -8.50 4.21
CA ILE A 72 -3.31 -7.31 3.41
C ILE A 72 -3.62 -7.78 2.00
N THR A 73 -4.88 -7.69 1.58
CA THR A 73 -5.25 -7.94 0.20
C THR A 73 -5.04 -6.67 -0.60
N LEU A 74 -4.18 -6.74 -1.62
CA LEU A 74 -3.95 -5.65 -2.56
C LEU A 74 -4.89 -5.81 -3.77
N PRO A 75 -5.44 -4.72 -4.31
CA PRO A 75 -6.30 -4.80 -5.49
C PRO A 75 -5.51 -5.35 -6.69
N GLU A 76 -6.16 -6.21 -7.47
CA GLU A 76 -5.65 -6.62 -8.78
C GLU A 76 -5.70 -5.41 -9.71
N HIS A 77 -4.55 -4.89 -10.14
CA HIS A 77 -4.53 -3.88 -11.20
C HIS A 77 -4.73 -4.54 -12.54
N GLN A 78 -5.81 -4.14 -13.22
CA GLN A 78 -6.04 -4.50 -14.61
C GLN A 78 -4.99 -3.79 -15.47
N VAL A 79 -4.25 -4.57 -16.27
CA VAL A 79 -3.26 -4.03 -17.20
C VAL A 79 -3.99 -3.39 -18.38
N GLU A 80 -3.77 -2.11 -18.61
CA GLU A 80 -4.39 -1.36 -19.69
C GLU A 80 -3.50 -1.33 -20.94
N ALA A 81 -4.12 -1.11 -22.10
CA ALA A 81 -3.39 -1.03 -23.37
C ALA A 81 -2.32 0.08 -23.38
N THR A 82 -2.49 1.13 -22.58
CA THR A 82 -1.49 2.20 -22.38
C THR A 82 -0.23 1.71 -21.68
N ASP A 83 -0.34 0.67 -20.85
CA ASP A 83 0.78 0.14 -20.07
C ASP A 83 1.68 -0.76 -20.93
N LEU A 84 1.08 -1.43 -21.94
CA LEU A 84 1.77 -2.34 -22.85
C LEU A 84 2.11 -1.72 -24.20
N GLY A 85 1.37 -0.68 -24.61
CA GLY A 85 1.45 -0.04 -25.92
C GLY A 85 2.87 0.33 -26.37
N PRO A 86 3.71 0.95 -25.52
CA PRO A 86 5.09 1.28 -25.89
C PRO A 86 5.97 0.07 -26.19
N VAL A 87 5.78 -1.05 -25.47
CA VAL A 87 6.55 -2.28 -25.68
C VAL A 87 6.07 -3.02 -26.94
N LEU A 88 4.75 -3.02 -27.18
CA LEU A 88 4.15 -3.63 -28.36
C LEU A 88 4.40 -2.82 -29.65
N ALA A 89 4.54 -1.50 -29.56
CA ALA A 89 4.86 -0.63 -30.69
C ALA A 89 6.34 -0.67 -31.11
N ALA A 90 7.21 -1.18 -30.22
CA ALA A 90 8.63 -1.38 -30.49
C ALA A 90 8.96 -2.77 -31.05
N ALA A 91 7.95 -3.63 -31.25
CA ALA A 91 8.06 -5.00 -31.79
C ALA A 91 7.81 -5.07 -33.30
#